data_AF-K9W2T1-F1
#
_entry.id   AF-K9W2T1-F1
#
_cell.length_a   1.000
_cell.length_b   1.000
_cell.length_c   1.000
_cell.angle_alpha   90.00
_cell.angle_beta   90.00
_cell.angle_gamma   90.00
#
_symmetry.space_group_name_H-M   'P 1'
#
loop_
_entity.id
_entity.type
_entity.pdbx_description
1 polymer ?
#
loop_
_entity_poly.entity_id
_entity_poly.type
_entity_poly.pdbx_seq_one_letter_code
_entity_poly.pdbx_strand_id
1 'polypeptide(L)' 'MQIKDMTTDEFKDLIRETIVETLEEYLGDTDEGKEVKEEVKQKLLDIRKRREAGHRREIYG' A
#
# COMPACT_ATOMS: atom_id res chain seq x y z
N MET A 1 -26.03 -13.91 -3.43
CA MET A 1 -26.89 -13.37 -2.36
C MET A 1 -27.68 -12.21 -2.96
N GLN A 2 -29.02 -12.21 -2.92
CA GLN A 2 -29.79 -11.03 -3.30
C GLN A 2 -30.02 -10.17 -2.06
N ILE A 3 -29.99 -8.84 -2.21
CA ILE A 3 -30.13 -7.89 -1.08
C ILE A 3 -31.41 -8.13 -0.28
N LYS A 4 -32.49 -8.53 -0.97
CA LYS A 4 -33.80 -8.82 -0.36
C LYS A 4 -33.79 -10.02 0.60
N ASP A 5 -32.80 -10.90 0.47
CA ASP A 5 -32.70 -12.13 1.25
C ASP A 5 -31.70 -11.99 2.42
N MET A 6 -31.15 -10.78 2.64
CA MET A 6 -30.19 -10.50 3.70
C MET A 6 -30.89 -10.31 5.05
N THR A 7 -30.25 -10.83 6.09
CA THR A 7 -30.59 -10.47 7.46
C THR A 7 -30.17 -9.04 7.77
N THR A 8 -30.76 -8.46 8.82
CA THR A 8 -30.41 -7.12 9.28
C THR A 8 -28.93 -6.96 9.59
N ASP A 9 -28.26 -8.02 10.05
CA ASP A 9 -26.85 -7.98 10.41
C ASP A 9 -25.96 -8.01 9.16
N GLU A 10 -26.25 -8.90 8.21
CA GLU A 10 -25.57 -8.92 6.91
C GLU A 10 -25.72 -7.58 6.18
N PHE A 11 -26.90 -6.95 6.28
CA PHE A 11 -27.12 -5.65 5.66
C PHE A 11 -26.32 -4.52 6.33
N LYS A 12 -26.18 -4.54 7.65
CA LYS A 12 -25.33 -3.59 8.37
C LYS A 12 -23.85 -3.78 8.03
N ASP A 13 -23.42 -5.02 7.87
CA ASP A 13 -22.05 -5.33 7.48
C ASP A 13 -21.76 -4.85 6.06
N LEU A 14 -22.67 -5.07 5.11
CA LEU A 14 -22.56 -4.53 3.75
C LEU A 14 -22.45 -2.99 3.76
N ILE A 15 -23.30 -2.30 4.53
CA ILE A 15 -23.20 -0.83 4.66
C ILE A 15 -21.85 -0.41 5.23
N ARG A 16 -21.36 -1.11 6.25
CA ARG A 16 -20.07 -0.79 6.87
C ARG A 16 -18.93 -0.94 5.87
N GLU A 17 -18.91 -2.04 5.12
CA GLU A 17 -17.91 -2.30 4.08
C GLU A 17 -17.92 -1.20 3.02
N THR A 18 -19.10 -0.85 2.49
CA THR A 18 -19.22 0.23 1.50
C THR A 18 -18.72 1.57 2.03
N ILE A 19 -18.99 1.89 3.30
CA ILE A 19 -18.49 3.12 3.92
C ILE A 19 -16.96 3.10 4.04
N VAL A 20 -16.37 1.97 4.44
CA VAL A 20 -14.91 1.84 4.52
C VAL A 20 -14.26 2.03 3.15
N GLU A 21 -14.76 1.35 2.12
CA GLU A 21 -14.27 1.50 0.75
C GLU A 21 -14.38 2.95 0.26
N THR A 22 -15.52 3.60 0.51
CA THR A 22 -15.73 5.01 0.13
C THR A 22 -14.76 5.94 0.87
N LEU A 23 -14.50 5.68 2.16
CA LEU A 23 -13.57 6.48 2.95
C LEU A 23 -12.13 6.26 2.51
N GLU A 24 -11.74 5.03 2.14
CA GLU A 24 -10.41 4.76 1.59
C GLU A 24 -10.20 5.50 0.25
N GLU A 25 -11.21 5.50 -0.62
CA GLU A 25 -11.17 6.26 -1.87
C GLU A 25 -11.10 7.78 -1.64
N TYR A 26 -11.85 8.29 -0.66
CA TYR A 26 -11.94 9.73 -0.41
C TYR A 26 -10.77 10.30 0.40
N LEU A 27 -10.23 9.53 1.35
CA LEU A 27 -9.13 9.96 2.21
C LEU A 27 -7.77 9.84 1.51
N GLY A 28 -7.69 9.09 0.39
CA GLY A 28 -6.53 9.04 -0.48
C GLY A 28 -5.28 8.43 0.15
N ASP A 29 -4.15 8.54 -0.55
CA ASP A 29 -2.86 8.15 0.02
C ASP A 29 -2.49 9.15 1.12
N THR A 30 -2.37 8.67 2.35
CA THR A 30 -2.01 9.53 3.48
C THR A 30 -0.60 10.10 3.33
N ASP A 31 0.25 9.51 2.48
CA ASP A 31 1.58 10.01 2.14
C ASP A 31 1.60 10.89 0.88
N GLU A 32 0.44 11.19 0.29
CA GLU A 32 0.33 12.14 -0.83
C GLU A 32 0.89 13.52 -0.42
N GLY A 33 1.82 14.04 -1.23
CA GLY A 33 2.50 15.30 -0.98
C GLY A 33 3.57 15.28 0.12
N LYS A 34 3.84 14.12 0.75
CA LYS A 34 4.95 14.00 1.72
C LYS A 34 6.25 13.64 1.02
N GLU A 35 7.35 14.21 1.51
CA GLU A 35 8.70 13.82 1.11
C GLU A 35 9.25 12.72 2.02
N VAL A 36 9.95 11.76 1.41
CA VAL A 36 10.67 10.73 2.15
C VAL A 36 11.81 11.37 2.93
N LYS A 37 11.91 11.08 4.24
CA LYS A 37 13.03 11.54 5.08
C LYS A 37 14.37 11.16 4.44
N GLU A 38 15.31 12.11 4.42
CA GLU A 38 16.62 11.93 3.79
C GLU A 38 17.39 10.71 4.35
N GLU A 39 17.25 10.41 5.65
CA GLU A 39 17.85 9.22 6.26
C GLU A 39 17.33 7.89 5.67
N VAL A 40 16.05 7.84 5.30
CA VAL A 40 15.41 6.66 4.68
C VAL A 40 15.84 6.56 3.23
N LYS A 41 15.83 7.68 2.50
CA LYS A 41 16.30 7.78 1.11
C LYS A 41 17.75 7.32 0.98
N GLN A 42 18.63 7.76 1.87
CA GLN A 42 20.04 7.38 1.85
C GLN A 42 20.23 5.88 2.10
N LYS A 43 19.51 5.30 3.07
CA LYS A 43 19.52 3.85 3.32
C LYS A 43 19.07 3.06 2.08
N LEU A 44 18.03 3.52 1.38
CA LEU A 44 17.54 2.87 0.17
C LEU A 44 18.58 2.93 -0.97
N LEU A 45 19.25 4.07 -1.14
CA LEU A 45 20.34 4.22 -2.12
C LEU A 45 21.51 3.27 -1.80
N ASP A 46 21.88 3.12 -0.53
CA ASP A 46 22.96 2.23 -0.12
C ASP A 46 22.61 0.75 -0.30
N ILE A 47 21.35 0.37 -0.06
CA ILE A 47 20.85 -0.98 -0.37
C ILE A 47 20.93 -1.24 -1.88
N ARG A 48 20.48 -0.28 -2.69
CA ARG A 48 20.51 -0.38 -4.16
C ARG A 48 21.93 -0.54 -4.68
N LYS A 49 22.87 0.29 -4.23
CA LYS A 49 24.29 0.21 -4.59
C LYS A 49 24.90 -1.15 -4.26
N ARG A 50 24.58 -1.70 -3.08
CA ARG A 50 25.05 -3.04 -2.69
C ARG A 50 24.51 -4.15 -3.60
N ARG A 51 23.23 -4.09 -3.97
CA ARG A 51 22.61 -5.04 -4.91
C ARG A 51 23.24 -4.95 -6.30
N GLU A 52 23.42 -3.74 -6.83
CA GLU A 52 24.06 -3.52 -8.14
C GLU A 52 25.52 -3.97 -8.15
N ALA A 53 26.27 -3.74 -7.06
CA ALA A 53 27.65 -4.22 -6.94
C ALA A 53 27.74 -5.76 -6.83
N GLY A 54 26.76 -6.40 -6.17
CA GLY A 54 26.62 -7.86 -6.12
C GLY A 54 26.37 -8.47 -7.50
N HIS A 55 25.37 -7.96 -8.23
CA HIS A 55 25.08 -8.41 -9.60
C HIS A 55 26.24 -8.14 -10.58
N ARG A 56 26.97 -7.02 -10.42
CA ARG A 56 28.14 -6.73 -11.27
C ARG A 56 29.30 -7.69 -10.98
N ARG A 57 29.38 -8.32 -9.81
CA ARG A 57 30.38 -9.37 -9.51
C ARG A 57 30.01 -10.72 -10.12
N GLU A 58 28.72 -11.04 -10.22
CA GLU A 58 28.23 -12.29 -10.80
C GLU A 58 28.32 -12.32 -12.34
N ILE A 59 28.32 -11.17 -13.02
CA ILE A 59 28.41 -11.09 -14.48
C ILE A 59 29.87 -11.19 -15.01
N TYR A 60 30.87 -10.97 -14.15
CA TYR A 60 32.30 -11.05 -14.49
C TYR A 60 33.05 -12.13 -13.69
N GLY A 61 32.33 -13.11 -13.13
CA GLY A 61 32.87 -14.24 -12.36
C GLY A 61 32.88 -15.53 -13.16
#